data_AF-A0A9D4NWQ6-F1
#
_entry.id   AF-A0A9D4NWQ6-F1
#
_cell.length_a   1.000
_cell.length_b   1.000
_cell.length_c   1.000
_cell.angle_alpha   90.00
_cell.angle_beta   90.00
_cell.angle_gamma   90.00
#
_symmetry.space_group_name_H-M   'P 1'
#
loop_
_entity.id
_entity.type
_entity.pdbx_description
1 polymer ?
#
loop_
_entity_poly.entity_id
_entity_poly.type
_entity_poly.pdbx_seq_one_letter_code
_entity_poly.pdbx_strand_id
1 'polypeptide(L)'
;MVLKIKRLSADARLPTRGSKLAAGYDLYAAHDAIIPARGKIMIKTDISIQIPSGYYGRVAPRSGLALKNSIDIGAGVIDEDYRGNVGVIIFNHGDQAFTVTCGDRIAQLLLEKIITPEVIEVDELDTTERNAGGFGSTGELIAQIHLMKKQNEQLQNTIDKLKNRNQSNHAQQKPQKEFDFSRYKTRHVMLKFLYLGWNYDGFTVQDSLNTIEKVLFEALIKTKLIESRETCNYNRCGRTDKGVSAFCQVISISVRSIMKREPDFDDHMELSDAQEMDYPSILNRVLPHDIRMISWAPVSSNPVISARFDCCRRVYHYYFPRIDLDIDAMNQGCASLIGVHDFRNLCRMDVQNGVTNFVRRVYSASIQPFVDEQDSYSFCLFRIEASAFLWHQIRYIMAVLFLVGQHLESPNIFKELLNIHKHSSRPQYSMASDLPLVLYEAHYDPDKVPIWNQGKDIANTIAQLRSQWMKESIQSTIIKSMIESLINSAGIRLENDTYGGVRKLFGNAARNYKKLLDRPRCSSFEDRLIKTSQKRVKIE
;
A
#
# COMPACT_ATOMS: atom_id res chain seq x y z
N MET A 1 -33.99 -19.50 37.91
CA MET A 1 -32.69 -20.21 37.83
C MET A 1 -31.79 -19.69 38.96
N VAL A 2 -31.06 -20.56 39.64
CA VAL A 2 -30.19 -20.20 40.77
C VAL A 2 -28.80 -20.77 40.52
N LEU A 3 -27.76 -19.93 40.63
CA LEU A 3 -26.36 -20.36 40.54
C LEU A 3 -25.89 -20.78 41.95
N LYS A 4 -25.51 -22.05 42.11
CA LYS A 4 -25.05 -22.59 43.40
C LYS A 4 -23.52 -22.48 43.50
N ILE A 5 -23.03 -21.99 44.63
CA ILE A 5 -21.61 -21.70 44.84
C ILE A 5 -21.20 -22.18 46.23
N LYS A 6 -20.06 -22.87 46.31
CA LYS A 6 -19.43 -23.31 47.56
C LYS A 6 -18.11 -22.56 47.75
N ARG A 7 -17.93 -21.93 48.90
CA ARG A 7 -16.63 -21.41 49.33
C ARG A 7 -15.75 -22.56 49.81
N LEU A 8 -14.49 -22.55 49.39
CA LEU A 8 -13.49 -23.56 49.72
C LEU A 8 -12.52 -23.07 50.81
N SER A 9 -12.46 -21.75 51.03
CA SER A 9 -11.68 -21.10 52.10
C SER A 9 -12.45 -19.95 52.74
N ALA A 10 -11.90 -19.39 53.83
CA ALA A 10 -12.46 -18.21 54.50
C ALA A 10 -12.31 -16.93 53.65
N ASP A 11 -11.26 -16.87 52.83
CA ASP A 11 -10.91 -15.73 51.98
C ASP A 11 -11.75 -15.66 50.70
N ALA A 12 -12.39 -16.77 50.33
CA ALA A 12 -13.29 -16.84 49.18
C ALA A 12 -14.49 -15.87 49.31
N ARG A 13 -14.75 -15.10 48.26
CA ARG A 13 -15.92 -14.22 48.15
C ARG A 13 -16.92 -14.74 47.14
N LEU A 14 -18.21 -14.65 47.48
CA LEU A 14 -19.27 -14.99 46.54
C LEU A 14 -19.29 -13.98 45.37
N PRO A 15 -19.42 -14.43 44.13
CA PRO A 15 -19.56 -13.55 42.97
C PRO A 15 -20.75 -12.60 43.11
N THR A 16 -20.56 -11.33 42.75
CA THR A 16 -21.60 -10.30 42.82
C THR A 16 -21.73 -9.56 41.51
N ARG A 17 -22.86 -8.87 41.29
CA ARG A 17 -23.03 -8.01 40.11
C ARG A 17 -22.81 -6.56 40.54
N GLY A 18 -21.97 -5.82 39.79
CA GLY A 18 -21.70 -4.41 40.08
C GLY A 18 -22.91 -3.49 39.95
N SER A 19 -23.94 -3.91 39.21
CA SER A 19 -25.26 -3.28 39.18
C SER A 19 -26.34 -4.32 38.91
N LYS A 20 -27.61 -3.99 39.15
CA LYS A 20 -28.75 -4.89 38.89
C LYS A 20 -28.83 -5.36 37.43
N LEU A 21 -28.28 -4.59 36.49
CA LEU A 21 -28.30 -4.86 35.05
C LEU A 21 -26.94 -5.35 34.49
N ALA A 22 -25.88 -5.43 35.29
CA ALA A 22 -24.55 -5.83 34.83
C ALA A 22 -24.52 -7.27 34.29
N ALA A 23 -24.01 -7.54 33.10
CA ALA A 23 -24.11 -8.88 32.50
C ALA A 23 -23.38 -9.97 33.30
N GLY A 24 -22.16 -9.70 33.79
CA GLY A 24 -21.32 -10.67 34.48
C GLY A 24 -21.36 -10.57 36.01
N TYR A 25 -21.00 -11.67 36.67
CA TYR A 25 -20.72 -11.73 38.10
C TYR A 25 -19.22 -11.53 38.34
N ASP A 26 -18.83 -10.49 39.06
CA ASP A 26 -17.44 -10.23 39.44
C ASP A 26 -16.86 -11.43 40.22
N LEU A 27 -15.70 -11.93 39.78
CA LEU A 27 -14.90 -12.96 40.45
C LEU A 27 -13.76 -12.31 41.23
N TYR A 28 -13.49 -12.84 42.42
CA TYR A 28 -12.55 -12.26 43.37
C TYR A 28 -11.31 -13.13 43.56
N ALA A 29 -10.15 -12.49 43.74
CA ALA A 29 -8.93 -13.18 44.15
C ALA A 29 -9.06 -13.67 45.60
N ALA A 30 -8.64 -14.91 45.88
CA ALA A 30 -8.60 -15.45 47.25
C ALA A 30 -7.25 -15.23 47.95
N HIS A 31 -6.23 -14.76 47.25
CA HIS A 31 -4.90 -14.48 47.80
C HIS A 31 -4.20 -13.38 47.01
N ASP A 32 -3.18 -12.79 47.62
CA ASP A 32 -2.32 -11.80 46.99
C ASP A 32 -1.45 -12.44 45.90
N ALA A 33 -1.24 -11.72 44.80
CA ALA A 33 -0.40 -12.18 43.70
C ALA A 33 0.22 -11.01 42.94
N ILE A 34 1.36 -11.27 42.29
CA ILE A 34 1.99 -10.31 41.37
C ILE A 34 2.05 -10.97 39.99
N ILE A 35 1.39 -10.35 39.00
CA ILE A 35 1.48 -10.78 37.61
C ILE A 35 2.67 -10.06 36.97
N PRO A 36 3.73 -10.77 36.52
CA PRO A 36 4.90 -10.16 35.91
C PRO A 36 4.53 -9.35 34.66
N ALA A 37 5.28 -8.28 34.37
CA ALA A 37 5.19 -7.56 33.10
C ALA A 37 5.39 -8.53 31.92
N ARG A 38 4.57 -8.42 30.87
CA ARG A 38 4.56 -9.35 29.72
C ARG A 38 4.41 -10.83 30.11
N GLY A 39 3.88 -11.12 31.31
CA GLY A 39 3.79 -12.45 31.89
C GLY A 39 2.36 -12.95 32.07
N LYS A 40 2.22 -14.09 32.75
CA LYS A 40 0.93 -14.68 33.11
C LYS A 40 0.99 -15.39 34.45
N ILE A 41 -0.15 -15.47 35.14
CA ILE A 41 -0.32 -16.29 36.34
C ILE A 41 -1.75 -16.83 36.40
N MET A 42 -1.97 -17.91 37.14
CA MET A 42 -3.31 -18.35 37.51
C MET A 42 -3.59 -17.95 38.96
N ILE A 43 -4.66 -17.18 39.20
CA ILE A 43 -5.12 -16.82 40.55
C ILE A 43 -6.35 -17.66 40.87
N LYS A 44 -6.35 -18.34 42.03
CA LYS A 44 -7.52 -19.08 42.52
C LYS A 44 -8.51 -18.14 43.21
N THR A 45 -9.79 -18.46 43.03
CA THR A 45 -10.90 -17.71 43.62
C THR A 45 -11.44 -18.37 44.90
N ASP A 46 -11.00 -19.61 45.16
CA ASP A 46 -11.46 -20.48 46.25
C ASP A 46 -12.99 -20.65 46.29
N ILE A 47 -13.63 -20.54 45.12
CA ILE A 47 -15.01 -20.95 44.94
C ILE A 47 -15.09 -22.16 44.02
N SER A 48 -16.06 -23.02 44.31
CA SER A 48 -16.56 -24.04 43.41
C SER A 48 -17.97 -23.65 42.98
N ILE A 49 -18.27 -23.83 41.69
CA ILE A 49 -19.52 -23.38 41.08
C ILE A 49 -20.22 -24.58 40.46
N GLN A 50 -21.52 -24.69 40.69
CA GLN A 50 -22.38 -25.60 39.95
C GLN A 50 -23.10 -24.79 38.87
N ILE A 51 -22.63 -24.93 37.63
CA ILE A 51 -23.24 -24.31 36.46
C ILE A 51 -24.60 -24.98 36.19
N PRO A 52 -25.67 -24.21 35.92
CA PRO A 52 -26.98 -24.77 35.58
C PRO A 52 -26.95 -25.56 34.26
N SER A 53 -27.80 -26.56 34.15
CA SER A 53 -27.83 -27.40 32.94
C SER A 53 -28.20 -26.64 31.68
N GLY A 54 -27.50 -26.93 30.58
CA GLY A 54 -27.63 -26.23 29.30
C GLY A 54 -26.86 -24.90 29.22
N TYR A 55 -25.94 -24.66 30.15
CA TYR A 55 -25.07 -23.49 30.18
C TYR A 55 -23.62 -23.92 30.43
N TYR A 56 -22.69 -23.07 30.01
CA TYR A 56 -21.31 -23.09 30.51
C TYR A 56 -20.98 -21.75 31.16
N GLY A 57 -20.00 -21.74 32.06
CA GLY A 57 -19.49 -20.52 32.65
C GLY A 57 -18.37 -19.94 31.80
N ARG A 58 -18.52 -18.71 31.31
CA ARG A 58 -17.43 -17.99 30.64
C ARG A 58 -16.74 -17.01 31.60
N VAL A 59 -15.45 -17.22 31.86
CA VAL A 59 -14.61 -16.26 32.57
C VAL A 59 -14.09 -15.23 31.57
N ALA A 60 -14.49 -13.97 31.75
CA ALA A 60 -14.20 -12.88 30.83
C ALA A 60 -13.43 -11.73 31.52
N PRO A 61 -12.64 -10.95 30.74
CA PRO A 61 -11.94 -9.79 31.26
C PRO A 61 -12.90 -8.69 31.70
N ARG A 62 -12.45 -7.88 32.66
CA ARG A 62 -13.15 -6.65 33.08
C ARG A 62 -12.59 -5.49 32.27
N SER A 63 -13.45 -4.75 31.56
CA SER A 63 -13.04 -3.68 30.64
C SER A 63 -12.12 -2.63 31.30
N GLY A 64 -12.34 -2.33 32.58
CA GLY A 64 -11.49 -1.42 33.35
C GLY A 64 -10.05 -1.91 33.54
N LEU A 65 -9.85 -3.21 33.83
CA LEU A 65 -8.51 -3.80 33.99
C LEU A 65 -7.81 -3.96 32.62
N ALA A 66 -8.56 -4.34 31.59
CA ALA A 66 -8.03 -4.43 30.23
C ALA A 66 -7.52 -3.08 29.72
N LEU A 67 -8.31 -2.02 29.86
CA LEU A 67 -7.95 -0.69 29.35
C LEU A 67 -6.86 0.01 30.17
N LYS A 68 -6.95 -0.04 31.52
CA LYS A 68 -6.05 0.74 32.39
C LYS A 68 -4.75 0.03 32.71
N ASN A 69 -4.79 -1.30 32.78
CA ASN A 69 -3.68 -2.10 33.29
C ASN A 69 -3.17 -3.13 32.27
N SER A 70 -3.72 -3.15 31.04
CA SER A 70 -3.35 -4.10 29.99
C SER A 70 -3.51 -5.57 30.43
N ILE A 71 -4.53 -5.84 31.25
CA ILE A 71 -4.81 -7.17 31.81
C ILE A 71 -5.89 -7.89 31.01
N ASP A 72 -5.58 -9.10 30.56
CA ASP A 72 -6.54 -9.97 29.84
C ASP A 72 -6.68 -11.34 30.52
N ILE A 73 -7.73 -12.09 30.15
CA ILE A 73 -8.08 -13.39 30.75
C ILE A 73 -7.91 -14.52 29.73
N GLY A 74 -7.17 -15.55 30.14
CA GLY A 74 -6.96 -16.79 29.41
C GLY A 74 -7.95 -17.90 29.76
N ALA A 75 -8.16 -18.83 28.82
CA ALA A 75 -8.88 -20.09 29.00
C ALA A 75 -10.12 -19.96 29.92
N GLY A 76 -11.14 -19.28 29.41
CA GLY A 76 -12.28 -18.83 30.20
C GLY A 76 -13.52 -19.72 30.08
N VAL A 77 -13.41 -21.04 30.01
CA VAL A 77 -14.58 -21.95 29.98
C VAL A 77 -14.63 -22.78 31.26
N ILE A 78 -15.78 -22.79 31.91
CA ILE A 78 -16.13 -23.63 33.07
C ILE A 78 -17.26 -24.55 32.64
N ASP A 79 -16.96 -25.84 32.53
CA ASP A 79 -17.90 -26.85 32.08
C ASP A 79 -19.02 -27.12 33.10
N GLU A 80 -20.14 -27.67 32.61
CA GLU A 80 -21.33 -27.96 33.43
C GLU A 80 -21.02 -28.92 34.59
N ASP A 81 -20.09 -29.85 34.41
CA ASP A 81 -19.71 -30.89 35.37
C ASP A 81 -18.50 -30.50 36.25
N TYR A 82 -17.83 -29.38 35.95
CA TYR A 82 -16.70 -28.92 36.75
C TYR A 82 -17.13 -28.46 38.15
N ARG A 83 -16.54 -29.06 39.20
CA ARG A 83 -16.76 -28.67 40.61
C ARG A 83 -15.48 -28.33 41.35
N GLY A 84 -14.36 -28.15 40.64
CA GLY A 84 -13.08 -27.79 41.23
C GLY A 84 -12.99 -26.32 41.66
N ASN A 85 -11.84 -25.93 42.19
CA ASN A 85 -11.54 -24.54 42.56
C ASN A 85 -11.33 -23.69 41.30
N VAL A 86 -12.26 -22.78 41.04
CA VAL A 86 -12.24 -21.88 39.89
C VAL A 86 -10.98 -21.03 39.91
N GLY A 87 -10.17 -21.16 38.88
CA GLY A 87 -8.97 -20.36 38.65
C GLY A 87 -9.20 -19.38 37.51
N VAL A 88 -8.61 -18.19 37.65
CA VAL A 88 -8.58 -17.17 36.61
C VAL A 88 -7.16 -17.11 36.07
N ILE A 89 -6.96 -17.46 34.80
CA ILE A 89 -5.67 -17.28 34.14
C ILE A 89 -5.61 -15.83 33.65
N ILE A 90 -4.63 -15.09 34.15
CA ILE A 90 -4.47 -13.66 33.87
C ILE A 90 -3.19 -13.45 33.07
N PHE A 91 -3.30 -12.72 31.97
CA PHE A 91 -2.19 -12.23 31.16
C PHE A 91 -1.97 -10.74 31.42
N ASN A 92 -0.72 -10.34 31.61
CA ASN A 92 -0.33 -8.94 31.69
C ASN A 92 0.40 -8.57 30.41
N HIS A 93 -0.26 -7.78 29.55
CA HIS A 93 0.32 -7.26 28.33
C HIS A 93 1.06 -5.92 28.53
N GLY A 94 1.08 -5.38 29.74
CA GLY A 94 1.81 -4.18 30.09
C GLY A 94 3.29 -4.41 30.36
N ASP A 95 4.05 -3.32 30.40
CA ASP A 95 5.50 -3.31 30.68
C ASP A 95 5.82 -3.17 32.18
N GLN A 96 4.81 -3.16 33.05
CA GLN A 96 4.94 -3.10 34.51
C GLN A 96 4.21 -4.27 35.16
N ALA A 97 4.72 -4.77 36.28
CA ALA A 97 4.05 -5.81 37.04
C ALA A 97 2.72 -5.30 37.62
N PHE A 98 1.71 -6.17 37.69
CA PHE A 98 0.39 -5.84 38.25
C PHE A 98 0.16 -6.60 39.55
N THR A 99 -0.05 -5.88 40.63
CA THR A 99 -0.32 -6.46 41.96
C THR A 99 -1.82 -6.64 42.16
N VAL A 100 -2.20 -7.84 42.58
CA VAL A 100 -3.54 -8.22 42.99
C VAL A 100 -3.53 -8.48 44.48
N THR A 101 -4.49 -7.91 45.20
CA THR A 101 -4.72 -8.15 46.63
C THR A 101 -5.91 -9.08 46.83
N CYS A 102 -5.90 -9.83 47.93
CA CYS A 102 -7.00 -10.69 48.32
C CYS A 102 -8.31 -9.89 48.38
N GLY A 103 -9.34 -10.39 47.69
CA GLY A 103 -10.63 -9.73 47.57
C GLY A 103 -10.75 -8.73 46.41
N ASP A 104 -9.71 -8.55 45.59
CA ASP A 104 -9.82 -7.76 44.36
C ASP A 104 -10.65 -8.48 43.30
N ARG A 105 -11.35 -7.68 42.49
CA ARG A 105 -12.19 -8.16 41.38
C ARG A 105 -11.35 -8.34 40.12
N ILE A 106 -10.98 -9.58 39.85
CA ILE A 106 -9.98 -9.93 38.83
C ILE A 106 -10.56 -10.34 37.48
N ALA A 107 -11.79 -10.87 37.45
CA ALA A 107 -12.49 -11.27 36.24
C ALA A 107 -14.01 -11.17 36.44
N GLN A 108 -14.79 -11.52 35.42
CA GLN A 108 -16.23 -11.67 35.56
C GLN A 108 -16.71 -12.98 34.92
N LEU A 109 -17.72 -13.60 35.52
CA LEU A 109 -18.37 -14.81 35.05
C LEU A 109 -19.64 -14.45 34.27
N LEU A 110 -19.74 -14.90 33.03
CA LEU A 110 -20.95 -14.89 32.21
C LEU A 110 -21.51 -16.31 32.16
N LEU A 111 -22.83 -16.46 32.21
CA LEU A 111 -23.50 -17.76 31.98
C LEU A 111 -24.07 -17.75 30.56
N GLU A 112 -23.45 -18.50 29.67
CA GLU A 112 -23.83 -18.56 28.27
C GLU A 112 -24.55 -19.88 28.00
N LYS A 113 -25.69 -19.81 27.30
CA LYS A 113 -26.46 -21.00 26.92
C LYS A 113 -25.69 -21.74 25.83
N ILE A 114 -25.58 -23.06 25.96
CA ILE A 114 -24.88 -23.92 25.00
C ILE A 114 -25.79 -25.04 24.50
N ILE A 115 -25.49 -25.54 23.31
CA ILE A 115 -26.07 -26.73 22.73
C ILE A 115 -24.91 -27.70 22.50
N THR A 116 -25.03 -28.91 23.03
CA THR A 116 -24.03 -29.99 22.91
C THR A 116 -24.65 -31.16 22.13
N PRO A 117 -24.71 -31.07 20.79
CA PRO A 117 -25.27 -32.15 19.98
C PRO A 117 -24.39 -33.40 20.07
N GLU A 118 -24.99 -34.57 19.86
CA GLU A 118 -24.23 -35.82 19.73
C GLU A 118 -23.32 -35.76 18.51
N VAL A 119 -22.07 -36.20 18.68
CA VAL A 119 -21.10 -36.28 17.58
C VAL A 119 -21.19 -37.67 16.98
N ILE A 120 -21.67 -37.73 15.74
CA ILE A 120 -21.77 -38.96 14.96
C ILE A 120 -20.74 -38.87 13.83
N GLU A 121 -19.88 -39.88 13.71
CA GLU A 121 -18.98 -40.03 12.56
C GLU A 121 -19.78 -40.53 11.37
N VAL A 122 -19.61 -39.88 10.23
CA VAL A 122 -20.26 -40.22 8.97
C VAL A 122 -19.21 -40.30 7.87
N ASP A 123 -19.41 -41.18 6.89
CA ASP A 123 -18.47 -41.35 5.78
C ASP A 123 -18.40 -40.08 4.92
N GLU A 124 -19.53 -39.36 4.76
CA GLU A 124 -19.62 -38.11 4.00
C GLU A 124 -20.58 -37.11 4.65
N LEU A 125 -20.26 -35.81 4.56
CA LEU A 125 -21.13 -34.69 4.96
C LEU A 125 -21.79 -34.07 3.73
N ASP A 126 -23.00 -33.52 3.89
CA ASP A 126 -23.70 -32.81 2.81
C ASP A 126 -22.89 -31.63 2.26
N THR A 127 -22.85 -31.48 0.93
CA THR A 127 -22.14 -30.38 0.26
C THR A 127 -22.93 -29.07 0.34
N THR A 128 -22.27 -27.97 0.72
CA THR A 128 -22.83 -26.61 0.66
C THR A 128 -22.02 -25.72 -0.28
N GLU A 129 -22.62 -24.66 -0.85
CA GLU A 129 -21.92 -23.71 -1.74
C GLU A 129 -20.69 -23.05 -1.08
N ARG A 130 -20.67 -22.98 0.26
CA ARG A 130 -19.54 -22.46 1.02
C ARG A 130 -18.37 -23.43 1.10
N ASN A 131 -18.61 -24.74 1.03
CA ASN A 131 -17.67 -25.86 1.22
C ASN A 131 -16.35 -25.47 1.93
N ALA A 132 -15.19 -25.56 1.28
CA ALA A 132 -13.87 -25.21 1.84
C ALA A 132 -13.62 -23.68 2.09
N GLY A 133 -14.65 -22.85 2.09
CA GLY A 133 -14.61 -21.39 2.22
C GLY A 133 -15.14 -20.85 3.57
N GLY A 134 -15.14 -21.67 4.63
CA GLY A 134 -15.56 -21.29 5.99
C GLY A 134 -14.41 -21.30 7.02
N PHE A 135 -14.24 -20.17 7.73
CA PHE A 135 -13.20 -19.83 8.73
C PHE A 135 -11.76 -19.79 8.23
N GLY A 136 -11.35 -18.61 7.74
CA GLY A 136 -9.95 -18.23 7.74
C GLY A 136 -9.43 -18.19 9.18
N SER A 137 -8.48 -19.09 9.47
CA SER A 137 -7.22 -18.86 10.23
C SER A 137 -6.74 -20.09 11.03
N THR A 138 -6.96 -21.33 10.57
CA THR A 138 -6.24 -22.48 11.16
C THR A 138 -5.95 -23.59 10.15
N GLY A 139 -6.85 -23.85 9.20
CA GLY A 139 -6.65 -24.85 8.15
C GLY A 139 -5.56 -24.48 7.14
N GLU A 140 -5.57 -23.24 6.63
CA GLU A 140 -4.48 -22.73 5.77
C GLU A 140 -3.17 -22.61 6.53
N LEU A 141 -3.20 -22.31 7.83
CA LEU A 141 -1.97 -22.28 8.64
C LEU A 141 -1.46 -23.69 8.92
N ILE A 142 -2.31 -24.69 9.16
CA ILE A 142 -1.88 -26.09 9.36
C ILE A 142 -1.46 -26.73 8.04
N ALA A 143 -2.11 -26.39 6.92
CA ALA A 143 -1.70 -26.81 5.58
C ALA A 143 -0.43 -26.07 5.14
N GLN A 144 -0.27 -24.77 5.44
CA GLN A 144 0.98 -24.03 5.26
C GLN A 144 2.05 -24.45 6.25
N ILE A 145 1.72 -24.88 7.46
CA ILE A 145 2.67 -25.44 8.44
C ILE A 145 3.04 -26.85 8.01
N HIS A 146 2.14 -27.66 7.46
CA HIS A 146 2.50 -28.95 6.87
C HIS A 146 3.29 -28.77 5.59
N LEU A 147 2.93 -27.82 4.74
CA LEU A 147 3.66 -27.47 3.52
C LEU A 147 5.00 -26.82 3.82
N MET A 148 5.09 -25.93 4.82
CA MET A 148 6.33 -25.35 5.34
C MET A 148 7.13 -26.36 6.14
N LYS A 149 6.53 -27.31 6.85
CA LYS A 149 7.24 -28.42 7.50
C LYS A 149 7.78 -29.38 6.45
N LYS A 150 7.04 -29.64 5.37
CA LYS A 150 7.48 -30.47 4.24
C LYS A 150 8.52 -29.75 3.39
N GLN A 151 8.41 -28.43 3.21
CA GLN A 151 9.42 -27.57 2.59
C GLN A 151 10.63 -27.39 3.50
N ASN A 152 10.45 -27.28 4.83
CA ASN A 152 11.52 -27.24 5.80
C ASN A 152 12.18 -28.60 5.94
N GLU A 153 11.47 -29.71 5.85
CA GLU A 153 12.06 -31.05 5.76
C GLU A 153 12.77 -31.24 4.42
N GLN A 154 12.24 -30.72 3.31
CA GLN A 154 12.94 -30.71 2.04
C GLN A 154 14.17 -29.79 2.07
N LEU A 155 14.09 -28.65 2.72
CA LEU A 155 15.19 -27.70 2.92
C LEU A 155 16.19 -28.27 3.92
N GLN A 156 15.77 -28.96 4.98
CA GLN A 156 16.62 -29.60 5.96
C GLN A 156 17.28 -30.82 5.33
N ASN A 157 16.57 -31.63 4.55
CA ASN A 157 17.16 -32.68 3.73
C ASN A 157 18.07 -32.11 2.64
N THR A 158 17.80 -30.91 2.12
CA THR A 158 18.69 -30.22 1.16
C THR A 158 19.90 -29.64 1.88
N ILE A 159 19.75 -29.09 3.09
CA ILE A 159 20.80 -28.56 3.96
C ILE A 159 21.64 -29.70 4.50
N ASP A 160 21.07 -30.85 4.82
CA ASP A 160 21.76 -32.06 5.27
C ASP A 160 22.38 -32.78 4.07
N LYS A 161 21.76 -32.76 2.88
CA LYS A 161 22.45 -33.12 1.62
C LYS A 161 23.56 -32.14 1.27
N LEU A 162 23.46 -30.85 1.62
CA LEU A 162 24.49 -29.82 1.41
C LEU A 162 25.57 -29.88 2.49
N LYS A 163 25.25 -30.26 3.74
CA LYS A 163 26.18 -30.48 4.86
C LYS A 163 26.89 -31.82 4.71
N ASN A 164 26.20 -32.87 4.30
CA ASN A 164 26.81 -34.14 3.90
C ASN A 164 27.56 -33.98 2.59
N ARG A 165 27.11 -33.14 1.63
CA ARG A 165 27.94 -32.68 0.52
C ARG A 165 29.10 -31.82 0.98
N ASN A 166 29.04 -31.06 2.07
CA ASN A 166 30.18 -30.25 2.52
C ASN A 166 31.15 -31.06 3.40
N GLN A 167 30.67 -32.13 4.05
CA GLN A 167 31.50 -33.13 4.73
C GLN A 167 32.11 -34.15 3.75
N SER A 168 31.43 -34.46 2.64
CA SER A 168 32.00 -35.26 1.53
C SER A 168 32.71 -34.43 0.44
N ASN A 169 32.45 -33.11 0.35
CA ASN A 169 33.19 -32.15 -0.49
C ASN A 169 34.26 -31.36 0.28
N HIS A 170 34.77 -31.91 1.38
CA HIS A 170 36.20 -31.74 1.64
C HIS A 170 37.07 -32.39 0.55
N ALA A 171 36.45 -33.08 -0.42
CA ALA A 171 36.93 -33.15 -1.80
C ALA A 171 36.33 -32.00 -2.67
N GLN A 172 37.08 -30.91 -2.79
CA GLN A 172 37.10 -29.93 -3.90
C GLN A 172 35.74 -29.47 -4.50
N GLN A 173 35.04 -28.52 -3.87
CA GLN A 173 34.13 -27.61 -4.60
C GLN A 173 34.92 -26.48 -5.26
N LYS A 174 34.91 -26.42 -6.59
CA LYS A 174 35.47 -25.30 -7.36
C LYS A 174 34.66 -24.02 -7.09
N PRO A 175 35.29 -22.87 -6.84
CA PRO A 175 34.59 -21.60 -6.63
C PRO A 175 33.73 -21.23 -7.85
N GLN A 176 32.49 -20.78 -7.61
CA GLN A 176 31.64 -20.24 -8.67
C GLN A 176 32.31 -18.95 -9.18
N LYS A 177 32.81 -19.01 -10.42
CA LYS A 177 33.57 -17.92 -11.03
C LYS A 177 32.73 -16.65 -11.07
N GLU A 178 33.22 -15.55 -10.51
CA GLU A 178 32.56 -14.25 -10.58
C GLU A 178 32.32 -13.84 -12.04
N PHE A 179 31.19 -13.16 -12.28
CA PHE A 179 30.85 -12.69 -13.62
C PHE A 179 31.77 -11.53 -14.00
N ASP A 180 32.60 -11.75 -15.02
CA ASP A 180 33.58 -10.79 -15.48
C ASP A 180 32.97 -9.84 -16.54
N PHE A 181 32.60 -8.64 -16.10
CA PHE A 181 32.02 -7.59 -16.95
C PHE A 181 33.02 -7.08 -18.01
N SER A 182 34.33 -7.19 -17.78
CA SER A 182 35.35 -6.70 -18.72
C SER A 182 35.35 -7.46 -20.06
N ARG A 183 34.75 -8.65 -20.09
CA ARG A 183 34.61 -9.49 -21.29
C ARG A 183 33.51 -9.04 -22.24
N TYR A 184 32.69 -8.05 -21.87
CA TYR A 184 31.51 -7.65 -22.63
C TYR A 184 31.56 -6.15 -22.96
N LYS A 185 31.01 -5.77 -24.11
CA LYS A 185 30.76 -4.36 -24.43
C LYS A 185 29.55 -3.85 -23.64
N THR A 186 29.48 -2.53 -23.49
CA THR A 186 28.34 -1.83 -22.88
C THR A 186 27.59 -1.03 -23.95
N ARG A 187 26.27 -0.95 -23.83
CA ARG A 187 25.41 -0.15 -24.71
C ARG A 187 24.58 0.79 -23.86
N HIS A 188 24.47 2.05 -24.29
CA HIS A 188 23.53 2.98 -23.66
C HIS A 188 22.15 2.77 -24.28
N VAL A 189 21.15 2.55 -23.42
CA VAL A 189 19.78 2.23 -23.84
C VAL A 189 18.78 3.05 -23.04
N MET A 190 17.60 3.22 -23.59
CA MET A 190 16.42 3.62 -22.83
C MET A 190 15.56 2.40 -22.55
N LEU A 191 15.06 2.29 -21.32
CA LEU A 191 14.17 1.22 -20.88
C LEU A 191 12.81 1.81 -20.50
N LYS A 192 11.74 1.26 -21.07
CA LYS A 192 10.34 1.61 -20.82
C LYS A 192 9.67 0.54 -19.99
N PHE A 193 9.09 0.92 -18.86
CA PHE A 193 8.43 -0.01 -17.95
C PHE A 193 7.19 0.61 -17.32
N LEU A 194 6.27 -0.28 -16.91
CA LEU A 194 5.12 0.05 -16.09
C LEU A 194 5.33 -0.43 -14.66
N TYR A 195 4.60 0.20 -13.74
CA TYR A 195 4.40 -0.30 -12.39
C TYR A 195 3.09 0.18 -11.77
N LEU A 196 2.54 -0.65 -10.88
CA LEU A 196 1.45 -0.27 -9.97
C LEU A 196 2.06 0.24 -8.67
N GLY A 197 1.97 1.56 -8.45
CA GLY A 197 2.71 2.24 -7.38
C GLY A 197 2.13 2.07 -5.98
N TRP A 198 1.01 1.37 -5.83
CA TRP A 198 0.20 1.35 -4.61
C TRP A 198 0.91 0.76 -3.39
N ASN A 199 1.82 -0.19 -3.61
CA ASN A 199 2.58 -0.85 -2.55
C ASN A 199 3.99 -0.28 -2.35
N TYR A 200 4.32 0.85 -3.00
CA TYR A 200 5.67 1.40 -3.01
C TYR A 200 5.69 2.84 -2.50
N ASP A 201 6.79 3.21 -1.84
CA ASP A 201 7.03 4.56 -1.31
C ASP A 201 7.49 5.56 -2.38
N GLY A 202 7.09 5.32 -3.62
CA GLY A 202 7.40 6.13 -4.80
C GLY A 202 8.47 5.51 -5.68
N PHE A 203 8.85 6.25 -6.73
CA PHE A 203 9.82 5.74 -7.69
C PHE A 203 11.24 5.70 -7.11
N THR A 204 11.70 6.80 -6.52
CA THR A 204 13.12 6.98 -6.14
C THR A 204 13.42 6.49 -4.74
N VAL A 205 14.60 5.90 -4.54
CA VAL A 205 15.10 5.58 -3.19
C VAL A 205 15.22 6.86 -2.36
N GLN A 206 14.63 6.85 -1.17
CA GLN A 206 14.71 7.90 -0.17
C GLN A 206 15.00 7.23 1.19
N ASP A 207 14.31 7.60 2.26
CA ASP A 207 14.45 6.98 3.58
C ASP A 207 13.94 5.53 3.62
N SER A 208 13.05 5.16 2.69
CA SER A 208 12.52 3.81 2.53
C SER A 208 13.26 3.02 1.45
N LEU A 209 13.52 1.74 1.73
CA LEU A 209 14.03 0.78 0.74
C LEU A 209 12.91 0.22 -0.15
N ASN A 210 11.64 0.43 0.20
CA ASN A 210 10.49 -0.08 -0.54
C ASN A 210 10.12 0.86 -1.72
N THR A 211 11.00 0.92 -2.72
CA THR A 211 10.84 1.82 -3.88
C THR A 211 11.03 1.06 -5.19
N ILE A 212 10.36 1.53 -6.24
CA ILE A 212 10.44 0.93 -7.58
C ILE A 212 11.88 0.90 -8.08
N GLU A 213 12.63 1.98 -7.86
CA GLU A 213 14.03 2.08 -8.27
C GLU A 213 14.91 1.04 -7.58
N LYS A 214 14.73 0.79 -6.27
CA LYS A 214 15.49 -0.24 -5.55
C LYS A 214 15.27 -1.62 -6.17
N VAL A 215 14.02 -2.00 -6.39
CA VAL A 215 13.65 -3.29 -7.01
C VAL A 215 14.21 -3.40 -8.42
N LEU A 216 14.16 -2.32 -9.21
CA LEU A 216 14.72 -2.29 -10.56
C LEU A 216 16.24 -2.51 -10.56
N PHE A 217 16.98 -1.84 -9.67
CA PHE A 217 18.42 -2.03 -9.56
C PHE A 217 18.80 -3.43 -9.10
N GLU A 218 18.03 -4.03 -8.18
CA GLU A 218 18.23 -5.42 -7.78
C GLU A 218 18.03 -6.38 -8.95
N ALA A 219 17.01 -6.16 -9.78
CA ALA A 219 16.79 -6.94 -11.00
C ALA A 219 17.94 -6.80 -12.01
N LEU A 220 18.42 -5.57 -12.25
CA LEU A 220 19.53 -5.29 -13.17
C LEU A 220 20.84 -5.95 -12.72
N ILE A 221 21.15 -5.90 -11.42
CA ILE A 221 22.35 -6.54 -10.85
C ILE A 221 22.21 -8.06 -10.85
N LYS A 222 21.03 -8.59 -10.46
CA LYS A 222 20.75 -10.04 -10.43
C LYS A 222 20.87 -10.67 -11.81
N THR A 223 20.46 -9.97 -12.86
CA THR A 223 20.55 -10.41 -14.26
C THR A 223 21.92 -10.14 -14.91
N LYS A 224 22.86 -9.56 -14.16
CA LYS A 224 24.21 -9.19 -14.63
C LYS A 224 24.18 -8.25 -15.84
N LEU A 225 23.16 -7.39 -15.91
CA LEU A 225 23.05 -6.34 -16.92
C LEU A 225 23.86 -5.10 -16.52
N ILE A 226 24.04 -4.86 -15.22
CA ILE A 226 24.93 -3.83 -14.69
C ILE A 226 25.77 -4.40 -13.56
N GLU A 227 26.94 -3.83 -13.35
CA GLU A 227 27.81 -4.13 -12.21
C GLU A 227 27.34 -3.42 -10.95
N SER A 228 27.16 -2.10 -11.04
CA SER A 228 26.68 -1.27 -9.93
C SER A 228 25.86 -0.09 -10.44
N ARG A 229 25.27 0.65 -9.50
CA ARG A 229 24.51 1.87 -9.81
C ARG A 229 25.42 3.00 -10.30
N GLU A 230 26.61 3.08 -9.74
CA GLU A 230 27.58 4.15 -9.94
C GLU A 230 28.19 4.11 -11.35
N THR A 231 28.33 2.92 -11.92
CA THR A 231 28.99 2.72 -13.23
C THR A 231 28.03 2.68 -14.42
N CYS A 232 26.71 2.70 -14.18
CA CYS A 232 25.71 2.44 -15.23
C CYS A 232 25.13 3.70 -15.90
N ASN A 233 25.66 4.91 -15.66
CA ASN A 233 25.20 6.15 -16.30
C ASN A 233 23.67 6.36 -16.25
N TYR A 234 23.09 6.11 -15.07
CA TYR A 234 21.65 6.06 -14.88
C TYR A 234 20.98 7.44 -14.85
N ASN A 235 19.92 7.60 -15.65
CA ASN A 235 19.03 8.75 -15.65
C ASN A 235 17.55 8.30 -15.65
N ARG A 236 16.66 9.16 -15.16
CA ARG A 236 15.22 8.90 -15.05
C ARG A 236 14.39 10.04 -15.59
N CYS A 237 13.34 9.71 -16.33
CA CYS A 237 12.44 10.68 -16.95
C CYS A 237 11.74 11.58 -15.93
N GLY A 238 11.10 10.97 -14.93
CA GLY A 238 10.35 11.68 -13.91
C GLY A 238 10.29 10.88 -12.61
N ARG A 239 10.16 11.58 -11.49
CA ARG A 239 9.85 10.94 -10.21
C ARG A 239 8.34 10.81 -10.10
N THR A 240 7.86 9.67 -9.61
CA THR A 240 6.48 9.53 -9.13
C THR A 240 6.47 9.47 -7.61
N ASP A 241 5.53 10.16 -6.99
CA ASP A 241 5.33 10.16 -5.54
C ASP A 241 4.85 8.76 -5.06
N LYS A 242 4.86 8.54 -3.75
CA LYS A 242 4.26 7.36 -3.11
C LYS A 242 2.83 7.13 -3.62
N GLY A 243 2.49 5.87 -3.91
CA GLY A 243 1.18 5.44 -4.40
C GLY A 243 0.91 5.71 -5.88
N VAL A 244 1.69 6.57 -6.55
CA VAL A 244 1.48 6.95 -7.96
C VAL A 244 2.00 5.85 -8.89
N SER A 245 1.16 5.42 -9.83
CA SER A 245 1.51 4.38 -10.82
C SER A 245 2.16 4.98 -12.07
N ALA A 246 2.75 4.13 -12.92
CA ALA A 246 3.21 4.53 -14.24
C ALA A 246 2.92 3.43 -15.26
N PHE A 247 2.40 3.82 -16.42
CA PHE A 247 2.34 2.94 -17.59
C PHE A 247 3.61 3.06 -18.44
N CYS A 248 4.21 4.25 -18.50
CA CYS A 248 5.38 4.52 -19.32
C CYS A 248 6.42 5.34 -18.55
N GLN A 249 6.99 4.73 -17.50
CA GLN A 249 8.22 5.27 -16.92
C GLN A 249 9.40 4.93 -17.82
N VAL A 250 10.34 5.86 -17.92
CA VAL A 250 11.51 5.70 -18.77
C VAL A 250 12.79 6.02 -18.00
N ILE A 251 13.77 5.14 -18.12
CA ILE A 251 15.14 5.37 -17.66
C ILE A 251 16.08 5.30 -18.85
N SER A 252 17.22 5.99 -18.78
CA SER A 252 18.36 5.72 -19.67
C SER A 252 19.52 5.22 -18.83
N ILE A 253 20.21 4.20 -19.34
CA ILE A 253 21.16 3.42 -18.56
C ILE A 253 22.13 2.69 -19.52
N SER A 254 23.38 2.55 -19.09
CA SER A 254 24.39 1.73 -19.76
C SER A 254 24.31 0.29 -19.22
N VAL A 255 24.06 -0.66 -20.12
CA VAL A 255 23.90 -2.09 -19.79
C VAL A 255 24.87 -2.94 -20.59
N ARG A 256 25.12 -4.16 -20.10
CA ARG A 256 25.88 -5.19 -20.81
C ARG A 256 25.19 -5.57 -22.13
N SER A 257 25.94 -5.55 -23.22
CA SER A 257 25.53 -6.08 -24.53
C SER A 257 25.85 -7.57 -24.64
N ILE A 258 25.20 -8.27 -25.57
CA ILE A 258 25.59 -9.62 -25.97
C ILE A 258 27.01 -9.68 -26.57
N MET A 259 27.52 -8.55 -27.08
CA MET A 259 28.86 -8.47 -27.67
C MET A 259 29.95 -8.70 -26.63
N LYS A 260 30.88 -9.60 -26.96
CA LYS A 260 32.11 -9.81 -26.20
C LYS A 260 33.20 -8.83 -26.65
N ARG A 261 34.12 -8.51 -25.75
CA ARG A 261 35.39 -7.86 -26.07
C ARG A 261 36.39 -8.95 -26.44
N GLU A 262 36.59 -9.17 -27.74
CA GLU A 262 37.68 -10.02 -28.24
C GLU A 262 38.85 -9.13 -28.73
N PRO A 263 40.11 -9.60 -28.64
CA PRO A 263 41.29 -8.79 -28.98
C PRO A 263 41.32 -8.27 -30.43
N ASP A 264 40.67 -8.98 -31.36
CA ASP A 264 40.77 -8.75 -32.81
C ASP A 264 39.47 -8.22 -33.45
N PHE A 265 38.54 -7.68 -32.65
CA PHE A 265 37.25 -7.19 -33.15
C PHE A 265 37.25 -5.67 -33.34
N ASP A 266 36.84 -5.22 -34.52
CA ASP A 266 36.65 -3.80 -34.85
C ASP A 266 35.64 -3.14 -33.89
N ASP A 267 36.06 -2.04 -33.25
CA ASP A 267 35.20 -1.25 -32.36
C ASP A 267 34.09 -0.49 -33.11
N HIS A 268 34.14 -0.48 -34.44
CA HIS A 268 33.14 0.14 -35.33
C HIS A 268 32.02 -0.81 -35.79
N MET A 269 32.04 -2.09 -35.42
CA MET A 269 30.98 -3.03 -35.83
C MET A 269 29.71 -2.85 -34.98
N GLU A 270 28.70 -2.17 -35.53
CA GLU A 270 27.38 -2.04 -34.91
C GLU A 270 26.55 -3.32 -35.15
N LEU A 271 26.15 -4.01 -34.07
CA LEU A 271 25.14 -5.06 -34.18
C LEU A 271 23.78 -4.45 -34.57
N SER A 272 23.06 -5.14 -35.44
CA SER A 272 21.63 -4.86 -35.64
C SER A 272 20.87 -5.10 -34.32
N ASP A 273 19.88 -4.26 -34.02
CA ASP A 273 19.11 -4.36 -32.77
C ASP A 273 18.43 -5.74 -32.60
N ALA A 274 18.14 -6.44 -33.71
CA ALA A 274 17.55 -7.78 -33.71
C ALA A 274 18.45 -8.87 -33.11
N GLN A 275 19.76 -8.62 -33.05
CA GLN A 275 20.77 -9.55 -32.52
C GLN A 275 21.11 -9.27 -31.05
N GLU A 276 20.60 -8.17 -30.46
CA GLU A 276 20.87 -7.78 -29.08
C GLU A 276 20.02 -8.59 -28.06
N MET A 277 20.42 -8.52 -26.79
CA MET A 277 19.68 -9.09 -25.68
C MET A 277 18.26 -8.52 -25.58
N ASP A 278 17.29 -9.41 -25.33
CA ASP A 278 15.93 -9.01 -24.95
C ASP A 278 15.89 -8.56 -23.49
N TYR A 279 16.32 -7.32 -23.24
CA TYR A 279 16.37 -6.75 -21.89
C TYR A 279 15.02 -6.82 -21.16
N PRO A 280 13.87 -6.50 -21.79
CA PRO A 280 12.57 -6.66 -21.15
C PRO A 280 12.32 -8.07 -20.63
N SER A 281 12.45 -9.10 -21.48
CA SER A 281 12.18 -10.47 -21.05
C SER A 281 13.21 -11.00 -20.05
N ILE A 282 14.46 -10.54 -20.10
CA ILE A 282 15.47 -10.88 -19.07
C ILE A 282 15.07 -10.32 -17.71
N LEU A 283 14.65 -9.05 -17.65
CA LEU A 283 14.29 -8.38 -16.41
C LEU A 283 12.97 -8.89 -15.84
N ASN A 284 11.96 -9.11 -16.68
CA ASN A 284 10.65 -9.61 -16.25
C ASN A 284 10.68 -11.00 -15.61
N ARG A 285 11.71 -11.81 -15.84
CA ARG A 285 11.93 -13.10 -15.13
C ARG A 285 12.23 -12.92 -13.64
N VAL A 286 12.72 -11.75 -13.24
CA VAL A 286 13.13 -11.49 -11.85
C VAL A 286 12.38 -10.32 -11.21
N LEU A 287 11.70 -9.48 -11.99
CA LEU A 287 10.86 -8.39 -11.49
C LEU A 287 9.52 -8.92 -10.94
N PRO A 288 8.95 -8.29 -9.90
CA PRO A 288 7.65 -8.66 -9.36
C PRO A 288 6.47 -8.36 -10.30
N HIS A 289 5.39 -9.14 -10.20
CA HIS A 289 3.99 -8.83 -10.61
C HIS A 289 3.72 -7.41 -11.15
N ASP A 290 3.92 -6.46 -10.25
CA ASP A 290 3.50 -5.08 -10.32
C ASP A 290 4.57 -4.14 -10.89
N ILE A 291 5.70 -4.67 -11.39
CA ILE A 291 6.74 -3.93 -12.13
C ILE A 291 7.11 -4.73 -13.37
N ARG A 292 6.86 -4.17 -14.56
CA ARG A 292 7.07 -4.88 -15.83
C ARG A 292 7.77 -4.02 -16.86
N MET A 293 8.87 -4.54 -17.40
CA MET A 293 9.56 -3.96 -18.54
C MET A 293 8.78 -4.24 -19.82
N ILE A 294 8.55 -3.20 -20.62
CA ILE A 294 7.67 -3.24 -21.80
C ILE A 294 8.52 -3.24 -23.07
N SER A 295 9.48 -2.33 -23.14
CA SER A 295 10.29 -2.11 -24.34
C SER A 295 11.61 -1.44 -24.01
N TRP A 296 12.52 -1.43 -24.97
CA TRP A 296 13.78 -0.73 -24.89
C TRP A 296 14.11 -0.04 -26.22
N ALA A 297 14.98 0.95 -26.19
CA ALA A 297 15.48 1.63 -27.38
C ALA A 297 17.01 1.80 -27.28
N PRO A 298 17.78 1.51 -28.35
CA PRO A 298 19.16 1.93 -28.40
C PRO A 298 19.24 3.45 -28.52
N VAL A 299 20.24 4.05 -27.87
CA VAL A 299 20.48 5.50 -27.98
C VAL A 299 21.96 5.79 -28.05
N SER A 300 22.30 6.95 -28.62
CA SER A 300 23.69 7.38 -28.68
C SER A 300 24.30 7.51 -27.28
N SER A 301 25.55 7.04 -27.16
CA SER A 301 26.42 7.28 -26.01
C SER A 301 27.26 8.55 -26.20
N ASN A 302 27.25 9.17 -27.38
CA ASN A 302 27.95 10.41 -27.67
C ASN A 302 27.21 11.25 -28.75
N PRO A 303 26.49 12.33 -28.37
CA PRO A 303 26.21 12.74 -26.98
C PRO A 303 25.30 11.72 -26.27
N VAL A 304 25.50 11.55 -24.96
CA VAL A 304 24.66 10.68 -24.12
C VAL A 304 23.23 11.20 -24.09
N ILE A 305 22.28 10.34 -24.47
CA ILE A 305 20.84 10.65 -24.35
C ILE A 305 20.36 10.40 -22.92
N SER A 306 19.79 11.43 -22.29
CA SER A 306 19.23 11.37 -20.95
C SER A 306 17.72 11.22 -20.97
N ALA A 307 17.19 10.17 -20.34
CA ALA A 307 15.74 10.05 -20.14
C ALA A 307 15.15 11.27 -19.43
N ARG A 308 15.92 12.00 -18.62
CA ARG A 308 15.47 13.20 -17.91
C ARG A 308 15.41 14.42 -18.82
N PHE A 309 16.54 14.75 -19.43
CA PHE A 309 16.76 16.04 -20.08
C PHE A 309 16.29 16.06 -21.53
N ASP A 310 16.29 14.91 -22.21
CA ASP A 310 15.78 14.79 -23.58
C ASP A 310 14.29 14.50 -23.65
N CYS A 311 13.62 14.30 -22.51
CA CYS A 311 12.16 14.15 -22.47
C CYS A 311 11.48 15.51 -22.69
N CYS A 312 10.77 15.63 -23.81
CA CYS A 312 10.14 16.86 -24.26
C CYS A 312 8.78 17.11 -23.60
N ARG A 313 8.02 16.04 -23.32
CA ARG A 313 6.66 16.11 -22.78
C ARG A 313 6.33 14.89 -21.95
N ARG A 314 5.47 15.08 -20.95
CA ARG A 314 4.88 14.01 -20.14
C ARG A 314 3.37 14.11 -20.19
N VAL A 315 2.71 12.97 -20.27
CA VAL A 315 1.24 12.84 -20.16
C VAL A 315 0.91 12.09 -18.88
N TYR A 316 -0.01 12.66 -18.11
CA TYR A 316 -0.56 12.01 -16.93
C TYR A 316 -2.05 11.79 -17.09
N HIS A 317 -2.49 10.65 -16.57
CA HIS A 317 -3.88 10.28 -16.44
C HIS A 317 -4.27 10.31 -14.96
N TYR A 318 -5.48 10.79 -14.68
CA TYR A 318 -6.09 10.70 -13.36
C TYR A 318 -7.50 10.13 -13.50
N TYR A 319 -7.74 8.96 -12.93
CA TYR A 319 -9.00 8.24 -13.00
C TYR A 319 -9.88 8.56 -11.79
N PHE A 320 -11.16 8.87 -11.97
CA PHE A 320 -12.04 9.17 -10.83
C PHE A 320 -13.50 8.86 -11.15
N PRO A 321 -14.33 8.46 -10.18
CA PRO A 321 -15.75 8.26 -10.43
C PRO A 321 -16.44 9.62 -10.66
N ARG A 322 -17.38 9.67 -11.61
CA ARG A 322 -18.13 10.86 -12.02
C ARG A 322 -19.02 11.38 -10.89
N ILE A 323 -19.80 10.49 -10.28
CA ILE A 323 -20.78 10.77 -9.23
C ILE A 323 -21.71 11.90 -9.68
N ASP A 324 -21.68 13.03 -8.99
CA ASP A 324 -22.48 14.24 -9.20
C ASP A 324 -21.62 15.43 -9.65
N LEU A 325 -20.40 15.19 -10.15
CA LEU A 325 -19.50 16.23 -10.60
C LEU A 325 -19.93 16.82 -11.96
N ASP A 326 -19.97 18.16 -12.04
CA ASP A 326 -20.12 18.87 -13.31
C ASP A 326 -18.82 18.84 -14.12
N ILE A 327 -18.76 17.88 -15.06
CA ILE A 327 -17.62 17.65 -15.95
C ILE A 327 -17.40 18.82 -16.92
N ASP A 328 -18.46 19.52 -17.33
CA ASP A 328 -18.35 20.64 -18.26
C ASP A 328 -17.73 21.85 -17.56
N ALA A 329 -18.15 22.15 -16.33
CA ALA A 329 -17.50 23.17 -15.51
C ALA A 329 -16.04 22.84 -15.22
N MET A 330 -15.72 21.57 -14.93
CA MET A 330 -14.33 21.14 -14.74
C MET A 330 -13.50 21.34 -16.03
N ASN A 331 -14.03 20.99 -17.20
CA ASN A 331 -13.37 21.21 -18.50
C ASN A 331 -13.16 22.70 -18.82
N GLN A 332 -14.12 23.57 -18.46
CA GLN A 332 -13.92 25.03 -18.53
C GLN A 332 -12.75 25.48 -17.64
N GLY A 333 -12.58 24.87 -16.47
CA GLY A 333 -11.42 25.07 -15.60
C GLY A 333 -10.11 24.60 -16.25
N CYS A 334 -10.12 23.42 -16.87
CA CYS A 334 -8.97 22.86 -17.59
C CYS A 334 -8.46 23.78 -18.71
N ALA A 335 -9.36 24.45 -19.43
CA ALA A 335 -8.98 25.40 -20.49
C ALA A 335 -8.05 26.52 -19.99
N SER A 336 -8.20 26.94 -18.72
CA SER A 336 -7.36 27.98 -18.11
C SER A 336 -5.93 27.49 -17.78
N LEU A 337 -5.71 26.17 -17.74
CA LEU A 337 -4.39 25.58 -17.47
C LEU A 337 -3.50 25.58 -18.72
N ILE A 338 -4.08 25.60 -19.93
CA ILE A 338 -3.36 25.49 -21.20
C ILE A 338 -2.55 26.76 -21.44
N GLY A 339 -1.31 26.59 -21.90
CA GLY A 339 -0.37 27.68 -22.14
C GLY A 339 0.81 27.67 -21.17
N VAL A 340 1.48 28.82 -21.06
CA VAL A 340 2.67 29.01 -20.22
C VAL A 340 2.28 29.83 -19.00
N HIS A 341 2.33 29.22 -17.82
CA HIS A 341 1.91 29.86 -16.57
C HIS A 341 2.85 29.55 -15.42
N ASP A 342 2.82 30.39 -14.38
CA ASP A 342 3.45 30.10 -13.10
C ASP A 342 2.49 29.28 -12.21
N PHE A 343 2.89 28.05 -11.90
CA PHE A 343 2.06 27.10 -11.17
C PHE A 343 2.38 27.04 -9.66
N ARG A 344 3.06 28.04 -9.08
CA ARG A 344 3.44 28.02 -7.66
C ARG A 344 2.26 27.88 -6.68
N ASN A 345 1.08 28.38 -7.08
CA ASN A 345 -0.17 28.25 -6.32
C ASN A 345 -0.90 26.92 -6.57
N LEU A 346 -0.38 26.07 -7.45
CA LEU A 346 -0.95 24.77 -7.79
C LEU A 346 0.07 23.65 -7.60
N CYS A 347 1.11 23.85 -6.78
CA CYS A 347 2.11 22.83 -6.47
C CYS A 347 2.54 22.94 -5.00
N ARG A 348 3.34 21.96 -4.54
CA ARG A 348 4.13 22.12 -3.31
C ARG A 348 5.47 22.75 -3.67
N MET A 349 5.79 23.90 -3.09
CA MET A 349 7.05 24.59 -3.35
C MET A 349 8.22 23.83 -2.70
N ASP A 350 9.16 23.39 -3.53
CA ASP A 350 10.34 22.62 -3.12
C ASP A 350 11.62 23.46 -3.22
N VAL A 351 11.59 24.65 -2.59
CA VAL A 351 12.69 25.64 -2.63
C VAL A 351 13.97 25.07 -2.01
N GLN A 352 13.83 24.16 -1.04
CA GLN A 352 14.96 23.52 -0.36
C GLN A 352 15.82 22.69 -1.32
N ASN A 353 15.19 22.04 -2.30
CA ASN A 353 15.86 21.29 -3.36
C ASN A 353 16.25 22.15 -4.57
N GLY A 354 16.30 23.49 -4.42
CA GLY A 354 16.76 24.42 -5.46
C GLY A 354 15.73 24.76 -6.53
N VAL A 355 14.46 24.41 -6.35
CA VAL A 355 13.40 24.77 -7.31
C VAL A 355 13.04 26.26 -7.15
N THR A 356 13.44 27.07 -8.13
CA THR A 356 13.15 28.52 -8.20
C THR A 356 12.23 28.89 -9.36
N ASN A 357 12.13 28.04 -10.38
CA ASN A 357 11.28 28.27 -11.55
C ASN A 357 10.00 27.40 -11.50
N PHE A 358 8.85 28.08 -11.35
CA PHE A 358 7.52 27.49 -11.29
C PHE A 358 6.74 27.60 -12.61
N VAL A 359 7.36 28.13 -13.66
CA VAL A 359 6.73 28.28 -14.96
C VAL A 359 6.73 26.95 -15.69
N ARG A 360 5.58 26.50 -16.18
CA ARG A 360 5.43 25.29 -17.00
C ARG A 360 4.57 25.57 -18.22
N ARG A 361 4.78 24.81 -19.29
CA ARG A 361 3.93 24.83 -20.48
C ARG A 361 3.03 23.61 -20.47
N VAL A 362 1.73 23.83 -20.39
CA VAL A 362 0.69 22.80 -20.57
C VAL A 362 0.21 22.87 -22.02
N TYR A 363 0.26 21.74 -22.72
CA TYR A 363 -0.14 21.62 -24.12
C TYR A 363 -1.62 21.27 -24.25
N SER A 364 -2.12 20.40 -23.37
CA SER A 364 -3.53 20.01 -23.34
C SER A 364 -3.93 19.58 -21.92
N ALA A 365 -5.17 19.88 -21.54
CA ALA A 365 -5.79 19.38 -20.32
C ALA A 365 -7.28 19.19 -20.57
N SER A 366 -7.83 18.00 -20.32
CA SER A 366 -9.24 17.70 -20.56
C SER A 366 -9.73 16.55 -19.69
N ILE A 367 -11.05 16.49 -19.48
CA ILE A 367 -11.76 15.42 -18.80
C ILE A 367 -12.75 14.80 -19.78
N GLN A 368 -12.74 13.48 -19.85
CA GLN A 368 -13.69 12.71 -20.65
C GLN A 368 -14.24 11.53 -19.84
N PRO A 369 -15.47 11.06 -20.12
CA PRO A 369 -15.94 9.78 -19.63
C PRO A 369 -14.98 8.66 -20.05
N PHE A 370 -14.72 7.71 -19.15
CA PHE A 370 -13.86 6.56 -19.42
C PHE A 370 -14.64 5.39 -20.08
N VAL A 371 -15.96 5.33 -19.86
CA VAL A 371 -16.89 4.35 -20.47
C VAL A 371 -18.19 5.08 -20.84
N ASP A 372 -18.85 4.67 -21.93
CA ASP A 372 -20.13 5.22 -22.44
C ASP A 372 -21.37 4.81 -21.61
N GLU A 373 -21.22 4.50 -20.32
CA GLU A 373 -22.34 4.21 -19.43
C GLU A 373 -22.67 5.43 -18.56
N GLN A 374 -23.92 5.86 -18.58
CA GLN A 374 -24.43 7.04 -17.86
C GLN A 374 -24.83 6.74 -16.40
N ASP A 375 -24.10 5.87 -15.71
CA ASP A 375 -24.30 5.65 -14.26
C ASP A 375 -23.44 6.64 -13.45
N SER A 376 -23.89 7.02 -12.25
CA SER A 376 -23.15 7.87 -11.31
C SER A 376 -21.82 7.25 -10.87
N TYR A 377 -21.68 5.93 -10.96
CA TYR A 377 -20.41 5.23 -10.71
C TYR A 377 -19.50 5.11 -11.94
N SER A 378 -19.91 5.68 -13.08
CA SER A 378 -19.06 5.77 -14.28
C SER A 378 -17.76 6.49 -13.96
N PHE A 379 -16.66 6.04 -14.56
CA PHE A 379 -15.37 6.68 -14.38
C PHE A 379 -15.18 7.80 -15.39
N CYS A 380 -14.48 8.84 -14.98
CA CYS A 380 -13.92 9.89 -15.81
C CYS A 380 -12.40 9.79 -15.82
N LEU A 381 -11.81 10.24 -16.92
CA LEU A 381 -10.37 10.36 -17.11
C LEU A 381 -10.03 11.84 -17.29
N PHE A 382 -9.24 12.38 -16.38
CA PHE A 382 -8.50 13.63 -16.62
C PHE A 382 -7.17 13.30 -17.29
N ARG A 383 -6.93 13.85 -18.49
CA ARG A 383 -5.66 13.78 -19.22
C ARG A 383 -5.00 15.15 -19.23
N ILE A 384 -3.72 15.23 -18.84
CA ILE A 384 -2.91 16.44 -18.94
C ILE A 384 -1.54 16.17 -19.56
N GLU A 385 -1.16 16.98 -20.54
CA GLU A 385 0.12 16.94 -21.24
C GLU A 385 0.88 18.25 -21.02
N ALA A 386 2.12 18.17 -20.55
CA ALA A 386 2.95 19.34 -20.29
C ALA A 386 4.43 19.07 -20.55
N SER A 387 5.23 20.14 -20.65
CA SER A 387 6.69 20.03 -20.80
C SER A 387 7.34 19.35 -19.58
N ALA A 388 6.88 19.72 -18.39
CA ALA A 388 7.24 19.11 -17.12
C ALA A 388 6.19 19.46 -16.05
N PHE A 389 6.24 18.78 -14.90
CA PHE A 389 5.37 19.04 -13.76
C PHE A 389 6.18 19.36 -12.51
N LEU A 390 5.66 20.24 -11.66
CA LEU A 390 6.17 20.56 -10.33
C LEU A 390 5.69 19.52 -9.31
N TRP A 391 6.30 19.54 -8.12
CA TRP A 391 5.95 18.60 -7.06
C TRP A 391 4.47 18.73 -6.65
N HIS A 392 3.75 17.61 -6.67
CA HIS A 392 2.30 17.49 -6.45
C HIS A 392 1.41 18.35 -7.36
N GLN A 393 1.92 18.89 -8.48
CA GLN A 393 1.16 19.85 -9.29
C GLN A 393 -0.20 19.32 -9.73
N ILE A 394 -0.22 18.10 -10.26
CA ILE A 394 -1.44 17.49 -10.80
C ILE A 394 -2.46 17.19 -9.70
N ARG A 395 -2.01 16.76 -8.52
CA ARG A 395 -2.90 16.48 -7.38
C ARG A 395 -3.55 17.75 -6.84
N TYR A 396 -2.85 18.88 -6.88
CA TYR A 396 -3.43 20.18 -6.53
C TYR A 396 -4.38 20.71 -7.60
N ILE A 397 -4.07 20.50 -8.88
CA ILE A 397 -5.02 20.78 -9.98
C ILE A 397 -6.30 19.97 -9.78
N MET A 398 -6.20 18.66 -9.56
CA MET A 398 -7.36 17.79 -9.32
C MET A 398 -8.17 18.22 -8.10
N ALA A 399 -7.51 18.61 -7.00
CA ALA A 399 -8.22 19.11 -5.82
C ALA A 399 -9.08 20.35 -6.14
N VAL A 400 -8.58 21.27 -6.97
CA VAL A 400 -9.34 22.46 -7.39
C VAL A 400 -10.43 22.07 -8.40
N LEU A 401 -10.15 21.16 -9.34
CA LEU A 401 -11.16 20.65 -10.28
C LEU A 401 -12.33 19.98 -9.54
N PHE A 402 -12.08 19.20 -8.49
CA PHE A 402 -13.17 18.62 -7.69
C PHE A 402 -14.04 19.68 -7.01
N LEU A 403 -13.46 20.81 -6.59
CA LEU A 403 -14.23 21.93 -6.05
C LEU A 403 -15.06 22.61 -7.13
N VAL A 404 -14.54 22.72 -8.36
CA VAL A 404 -15.29 23.25 -9.51
C VAL A 404 -16.44 22.33 -9.88
N GLY A 405 -16.19 21.01 -9.98
CA GLY A 405 -17.21 20.02 -10.31
C GLY A 405 -18.31 19.90 -9.25
N GLN A 406 -18.01 20.24 -7.98
CA GLN A 406 -19.01 20.34 -6.90
C GLN A 406 -19.71 21.71 -6.84
N HIS A 407 -19.43 22.60 -7.79
CA HIS A 407 -19.88 24.01 -7.79
C HIS A 407 -19.47 24.83 -6.56
N LEU A 408 -18.52 24.32 -5.77
CA LEU A 408 -17.93 25.01 -4.63
C LEU A 408 -16.96 26.10 -5.09
N GLU A 409 -16.41 26.00 -6.30
CA GLU A 409 -15.65 27.05 -6.98
C GLU A 409 -16.13 27.29 -8.41
N SER A 410 -15.92 28.52 -8.90
CA SER A 410 -16.15 28.83 -10.31
C SER A 410 -14.99 28.28 -11.17
N PRO A 411 -15.22 27.85 -12.42
CA PRO A 411 -14.15 27.47 -13.35
C PRO A 411 -13.05 28.53 -13.50
N ASN A 412 -13.38 29.82 -13.33
CA ASN A 412 -12.42 30.93 -13.40
C ASN A 412 -11.40 30.95 -12.24
N ILE A 413 -11.57 30.12 -11.20
CA ILE A 413 -10.63 30.06 -10.07
C ILE A 413 -9.20 29.75 -10.50
N PHE A 414 -9.01 28.99 -11.59
CA PHE A 414 -7.68 28.72 -12.13
C PHE A 414 -6.99 29.98 -12.64
N LYS A 415 -7.72 30.90 -13.30
CA LYS A 415 -7.15 32.20 -13.73
C LYS A 415 -6.67 33.03 -12.54
N GLU A 416 -7.43 33.00 -11.44
CA GLU A 416 -7.03 33.67 -10.20
C GLU A 416 -5.79 33.02 -9.59
N LEU A 417 -5.76 31.69 -9.47
CA LEU A 417 -4.62 30.99 -8.87
C LEU A 417 -3.34 31.10 -9.71
N LEU A 418 -3.44 31.17 -11.04
CA LEU A 418 -2.31 31.37 -11.95
C LEU A 418 -1.83 32.83 -11.99
N ASN A 419 -2.66 33.79 -11.56
CA ASN A 419 -2.27 35.20 -11.48
C ASN A 419 -1.46 35.49 -10.20
N ILE A 420 -0.15 35.26 -10.29
CA ILE A 420 0.78 35.47 -9.18
C ILE A 420 0.92 36.94 -8.74
N HIS A 421 0.62 37.90 -9.63
CA HIS A 421 0.66 39.33 -9.29
C HIS A 421 -0.50 39.74 -8.39
N LYS A 422 -1.66 39.11 -8.58
CA LYS A 422 -2.83 39.31 -7.73
C LYS A 422 -2.79 38.43 -6.47
N HIS A 423 -2.25 37.22 -6.59
CA HIS A 423 -2.19 36.23 -5.51
C HIS A 423 -0.77 35.68 -5.37
N SER A 424 0.09 36.39 -4.63
CA SER A 424 1.51 36.03 -4.43
C SER A 424 1.72 34.74 -3.61
N SER A 425 0.68 34.27 -2.92
CA SER A 425 0.75 33.06 -2.11
C SER A 425 -0.47 32.15 -2.28
N ARG A 426 -0.20 30.85 -2.18
CA ARG A 426 -1.17 29.79 -2.33
C ARG A 426 -2.16 29.76 -1.16
N PRO A 427 -3.47 29.63 -1.39
CA PRO A 427 -4.41 29.34 -0.31
C PRO A 427 -4.18 27.96 0.30
N GLN A 428 -4.63 27.76 1.54
CA GLN A 428 -4.52 26.46 2.19
C GLN A 428 -5.65 25.51 1.75
N TYR A 429 -5.28 24.41 1.11
CA TYR A 429 -6.19 23.32 0.74
C TYR A 429 -5.42 22.00 0.60
N SER A 430 -6.13 20.89 0.80
CA SER A 430 -5.58 19.54 0.67
C SER A 430 -5.43 19.15 -0.80
N MET A 431 -4.41 18.37 -1.09
CA MET A 431 -4.23 17.77 -2.42
C MET A 431 -5.11 16.53 -2.59
N ALA A 432 -5.45 16.19 -3.83
CA ALA A 432 -6.19 14.98 -4.15
C ALA A 432 -5.38 13.70 -3.86
N SER A 433 -6.06 12.55 -3.82
CA SER A 433 -5.44 11.22 -3.65
C SER A 433 -4.36 10.95 -4.70
N ASP A 434 -3.31 10.22 -4.34
CA ASP A 434 -2.26 9.74 -5.26
C ASP A 434 -2.66 8.46 -6.01
N LEU A 435 -3.49 7.61 -5.39
CA LEU A 435 -3.97 6.33 -5.93
C LEU A 435 -4.35 6.36 -7.42
N PRO A 436 -5.09 7.38 -7.91
CA PRO A 436 -5.61 7.35 -9.28
C PRO A 436 -4.70 8.01 -10.31
N LEU A 437 -3.54 8.54 -9.88
CA LEU A 437 -2.59 9.24 -10.75
C LEU A 437 -1.65 8.23 -11.43
N VAL A 438 -1.51 8.36 -12.74
CA VAL A 438 -0.65 7.50 -13.56
C VAL A 438 0.21 8.36 -14.48
N LEU A 439 1.54 8.18 -14.44
CA LEU A 439 2.42 8.64 -15.52
C LEU A 439 2.15 7.77 -16.75
N TYR A 440 1.48 8.32 -17.75
CA TYR A 440 0.96 7.54 -18.86
C TYR A 440 1.91 7.53 -20.06
N GLU A 441 2.48 8.68 -20.42
CA GLU A 441 3.42 8.79 -21.55
C GLU A 441 4.60 9.71 -21.23
N ALA A 442 5.73 9.41 -21.86
CA ALA A 442 6.91 10.26 -21.92
C ALA A 442 7.39 10.33 -23.38
N HIS A 443 7.44 11.54 -23.92
CA HIS A 443 7.78 11.79 -25.32
C HIS A 443 9.23 12.24 -25.46
N TYR A 444 9.89 11.70 -26.47
CA TYR A 444 11.27 12.00 -26.85
C TYR A 444 11.31 12.36 -28.33
N ASP A 445 12.37 13.06 -28.72
CA ASP A 445 12.66 13.34 -30.12
C ASP A 445 12.85 12.03 -30.91
N PRO A 446 12.05 11.77 -31.96
CA PRO A 446 12.20 10.58 -32.80
C PRO A 446 13.58 10.46 -33.44
N ASP A 447 14.28 11.57 -33.70
CA ASP A 447 15.63 11.51 -34.28
C ASP A 447 16.67 11.01 -33.26
N LYS A 448 16.40 11.19 -31.96
CA LYS A 448 17.24 10.69 -30.86
C LYS A 448 16.85 9.29 -30.40
N VAL A 449 15.57 8.95 -30.51
CA VAL A 449 14.99 7.69 -30.03
C VAL A 449 14.06 7.12 -31.10
N PRO A 450 14.62 6.60 -32.21
CA PRO A 450 13.84 6.31 -33.41
C PRO A 450 12.94 5.08 -33.27
N ILE A 451 13.38 4.06 -32.53
CA ILE A 451 12.69 2.77 -32.47
C ILE A 451 12.61 2.28 -31.03
N TRP A 452 11.43 1.80 -30.65
CA TRP A 452 11.20 1.08 -29.39
C TRP A 452 10.98 -0.41 -29.68
N ASN A 453 11.97 -1.22 -29.32
CA ASN A 453 11.93 -2.67 -29.41
C ASN A 453 11.09 -3.24 -28.26
N GLN A 454 9.94 -3.82 -28.57
CA GLN A 454 9.07 -4.46 -27.58
C GLN A 454 9.69 -5.76 -27.04
N GLY A 455 9.49 -6.03 -25.75
CA GLY A 455 9.89 -7.30 -25.14
C GLY A 455 9.15 -8.48 -25.77
N LYS A 456 9.84 -9.60 -25.99
CA LYS A 456 9.20 -10.79 -26.60
C LYS A 456 8.15 -11.41 -25.67
N ASP A 457 8.22 -11.14 -24.37
CA ASP A 457 7.29 -11.60 -23.33
C ASP A 457 6.11 -10.64 -23.07
N ILE A 458 5.87 -9.65 -23.93
CA ILE A 458 4.78 -8.68 -23.73
C ILE A 458 3.41 -9.35 -23.60
N ALA A 459 3.17 -10.44 -24.32
CA ALA A 459 1.93 -11.23 -24.22
C ALA A 459 1.72 -11.79 -22.80
N ASN A 460 2.81 -12.25 -22.15
CA ASN A 460 2.75 -12.73 -20.76
C ASN A 460 2.48 -11.58 -19.79
N THR A 461 3.09 -10.42 -20.02
CA THR A 461 2.80 -9.20 -19.24
C THR A 461 1.32 -8.82 -19.32
N ILE A 462 0.75 -8.84 -20.53
CA ILE A 462 -0.69 -8.58 -20.74
C ILE A 462 -1.56 -9.62 -20.04
N ALA A 463 -1.22 -10.92 -20.14
CA ALA A 463 -1.97 -11.98 -19.46
C ALA A 463 -1.95 -11.81 -17.93
N GLN A 464 -0.81 -11.43 -17.35
CA GLN A 464 -0.69 -11.16 -15.91
C GLN A 464 -1.53 -9.95 -15.49
N LEU A 465 -1.46 -8.84 -16.23
CA LEU A 465 -2.29 -7.66 -15.96
C LEU A 465 -3.78 -7.98 -16.09
N ARG A 466 -4.18 -8.78 -17.08
CA ARG A 466 -5.57 -9.27 -17.23
C ARG A 466 -6.00 -10.11 -16.03
N SER A 467 -5.15 -11.02 -15.56
CA SER A 467 -5.45 -11.84 -14.37
C SER A 467 -5.61 -10.98 -13.12
N GLN A 468 -4.73 -9.98 -12.93
CA GLN A 468 -4.82 -9.05 -11.81
C GLN A 468 -6.10 -8.20 -11.91
N TRP A 469 -6.37 -7.61 -13.07
CA TRP A 469 -7.59 -6.84 -13.31
C TRP A 469 -8.85 -7.68 -13.07
N MET A 470 -8.90 -8.93 -13.54
CA MET A 470 -10.06 -9.80 -13.34
C MET A 470 -10.28 -10.07 -11.86
N LYS A 471 -9.22 -10.33 -11.09
CA LYS A 471 -9.30 -10.53 -9.64
C LYS A 471 -9.90 -9.30 -8.94
N GLU A 472 -9.37 -8.11 -9.22
CA GLU A 472 -9.88 -6.85 -8.65
C GLU A 472 -11.33 -6.57 -9.10
N SER A 473 -11.67 -6.94 -10.33
CA SER A 473 -13.04 -6.80 -10.88
C SER A 473 -14.02 -7.73 -10.17
N ILE A 474 -13.64 -8.98 -9.87
CA ILE A 474 -14.45 -9.91 -9.07
C ILE A 474 -14.67 -9.33 -7.67
N GLN A 475 -13.61 -8.85 -7.02
CA GLN A 475 -13.70 -8.24 -5.69
C GLN A 475 -14.60 -7.00 -5.69
N SER A 476 -14.44 -6.12 -6.68
CA SER A 476 -15.29 -4.96 -6.89
C SER A 476 -16.76 -5.34 -7.11
N THR A 477 -17.02 -6.38 -7.91
CA THR A 477 -18.39 -6.87 -8.19
C THR A 477 -19.05 -7.46 -6.95
N ILE A 478 -18.32 -8.25 -6.16
CA ILE A 478 -18.82 -8.79 -4.87
C ILE A 478 -19.20 -7.63 -3.95
N ILE A 479 -18.32 -6.64 -3.80
CA ILE A 479 -18.58 -5.46 -2.95
C ILE A 479 -19.81 -4.69 -3.47
N LYS A 480 -19.92 -4.47 -4.78
CA LYS A 480 -21.07 -3.80 -5.40
C LYS A 480 -22.37 -4.55 -5.11
N SER A 481 -22.40 -5.87 -5.31
CA SER A 481 -23.56 -6.72 -5.03
C SER A 481 -23.98 -6.71 -3.55
N MET A 482 -23.00 -6.72 -2.64
CA MET A 482 -23.27 -6.60 -1.20
C MET A 482 -23.88 -5.24 -0.86
N ILE A 483 -23.37 -4.15 -1.44
CA ILE A 483 -23.93 -2.80 -1.27
C ILE A 483 -25.37 -2.75 -1.74
N GLU A 484 -25.67 -3.23 -2.95
CA GLU A 484 -27.03 -3.29 -3.51
C GLU A 484 -27.99 -4.11 -2.63
N SER A 485 -27.53 -5.26 -2.14
CA SER A 485 -28.33 -6.11 -1.24
C SER A 485 -28.64 -5.42 0.10
N LEU A 486 -27.68 -4.67 0.65
CA LEU A 486 -27.87 -3.90 1.88
C LEU A 486 -28.83 -2.74 1.67
N ILE A 487 -28.73 -2.02 0.55
CA ILE A 487 -29.64 -0.93 0.19
C ILE A 487 -31.08 -1.45 0.11
N ASN A 488 -31.28 -2.56 -0.61
CA ASN A 488 -32.59 -3.19 -0.77
C ASN A 488 -33.18 -3.68 0.55
N SER A 489 -32.38 -4.38 1.38
CA SER A 489 -32.84 -4.91 2.67
C SER A 489 -33.12 -3.81 3.71
N ALA A 490 -32.41 -2.69 3.67
CA ALA A 490 -32.64 -1.55 4.55
C ALA A 490 -33.77 -0.62 4.05
N GLY A 491 -34.29 -0.83 2.83
CA GLY A 491 -35.29 0.07 2.22
C GLY A 491 -34.77 1.49 1.98
N ILE A 492 -33.44 1.67 1.87
CA ILE A 492 -32.82 2.98 1.70
C ILE A 492 -32.86 3.34 0.22
N ARG A 493 -33.38 4.52 -0.12
CA ARG A 493 -33.13 5.12 -1.44
C ARG A 493 -31.84 5.94 -1.37
N LEU A 494 -30.75 5.41 -1.89
CA LEU A 494 -29.54 6.19 -2.10
C LEU A 494 -29.71 7.01 -3.38
N GLU A 495 -30.26 8.21 -3.26
CA GLU A 495 -30.39 9.10 -4.43
C GLU A 495 -29.07 9.80 -4.81
N ASN A 496 -27.99 9.66 -4.03
CA ASN A 496 -26.60 10.10 -4.32
C ASN A 496 -25.65 9.59 -3.20
N ASP A 497 -24.35 9.94 -3.20
CA ASP A 497 -23.36 9.67 -2.13
C ASP A 497 -23.71 10.41 -0.81
N THR A 498 -24.89 10.16 -0.26
CA THR A 498 -25.48 10.82 0.92
C THR A 498 -24.65 10.65 2.18
N TYR A 499 -23.82 9.60 2.24
CA TYR A 499 -22.95 9.30 3.38
C TYR A 499 -21.49 9.78 3.19
N GLY A 500 -21.18 10.39 2.04
CA GLY A 500 -19.89 11.02 1.75
C GLY A 500 -18.71 10.05 1.70
N GLY A 501 -18.97 8.77 1.44
CA GLY A 501 -17.93 7.73 1.41
C GLY A 501 -16.99 7.90 0.23
N VAL A 502 -17.56 8.17 -0.95
CA VAL A 502 -16.80 8.41 -2.17
C VAL A 502 -16.21 9.83 -2.15
N ARG A 503 -16.93 10.81 -1.60
CA ARG A 503 -16.44 12.19 -1.42
C ARG A 503 -15.16 12.29 -0.59
N LYS A 504 -14.92 11.39 0.37
CA LYS A 504 -13.66 11.34 1.13
C LYS A 504 -12.43 11.05 0.25
N LEU A 505 -12.59 10.38 -0.89
CA LEU A 505 -11.50 10.13 -1.84
C LEU A 505 -10.98 11.43 -2.49
N PHE A 506 -11.81 12.47 -2.52
CA PHE A 506 -11.49 13.78 -3.12
C PHE A 506 -11.03 14.82 -2.10
N GLY A 507 -10.87 14.43 -0.83
CA GLY A 507 -10.53 15.31 0.29
C GLY A 507 -11.71 15.61 1.21
N ASN A 508 -11.43 16.10 2.42
CA ASN A 508 -12.47 16.35 3.42
C ASN A 508 -13.45 17.43 2.93
N ALA A 509 -14.68 17.03 2.62
CA ALA A 509 -15.81 17.94 2.48
C ALA A 509 -16.11 18.57 3.85
N ALA A 510 -15.55 19.76 4.10
CA ALA A 510 -15.88 20.51 5.30
C ALA A 510 -17.36 20.89 5.24
N ARG A 511 -18.11 20.64 6.33
CA ARG A 511 -19.54 20.99 6.44
C ARG A 511 -19.82 22.47 6.14
N ASN A 512 -18.84 23.35 6.39
CA ASN A 512 -18.85 24.76 6.03
C ASN A 512 -17.72 25.04 5.04
N TYR A 513 -18.03 24.97 3.74
CA TYR A 513 -17.04 25.26 2.71
C TYR A 513 -16.70 26.76 2.68
N LYS A 514 -15.40 27.07 2.81
CA LYS A 514 -14.86 28.43 2.59
C LYS A 514 -14.18 28.49 1.21
N LYS A 515 -14.53 29.49 0.39
CA LYS A 515 -13.90 29.74 -0.92
C LYS A 515 -12.39 29.85 -0.78
N LEU A 516 -11.65 29.31 -1.73
CA LEU A 516 -10.19 29.20 -1.73
C LEU A 516 -9.52 30.54 -1.49
N LEU A 517 -9.97 31.60 -2.17
CA LEU A 517 -9.34 32.92 -2.07
C LEU A 517 -9.49 33.58 -0.69
N ASP A 518 -10.51 33.19 0.07
CA ASP A 518 -10.78 33.69 1.42
C ASP A 518 -10.03 32.90 2.51
N ARG A 519 -9.37 31.80 2.15
CA ARG A 519 -8.64 30.95 3.11
C ARG A 519 -7.33 31.59 3.54
N PRO A 520 -6.82 31.21 4.72
CA PRO A 520 -5.44 31.50 5.10
C PRO A 520 -4.48 31.09 3.98
N ARG A 521 -3.46 31.91 3.74
CA ARG A 521 -2.44 31.64 2.73
C ARG A 521 -1.28 30.87 3.35
N CYS A 522 -0.53 30.15 2.52
CA CYS A 522 0.75 29.59 2.87
C CYS A 522 1.82 30.70 2.95
N SER A 523 3.04 30.38 3.38
CA SER A 523 4.17 31.31 3.22
C SER A 523 4.48 31.52 1.74
N SER A 524 4.77 32.77 1.36
CA SER A 524 5.11 33.16 -0.02
C SER A 524 6.40 32.48 -0.50
N PHE A 525 6.70 32.62 -1.79
CA PHE A 525 7.96 32.13 -2.35
C PHE A 525 9.15 32.91 -1.77
N GLU A 526 9.01 34.22 -1.67
CA GLU A 526 10.00 35.15 -1.14
C GLU A 526 10.31 34.84 0.33
N ASP A 527 9.29 34.61 1.16
CA ASP A 527 9.47 34.19 2.56
C ASP A 527 10.24 32.86 2.68
N ARG A 528 9.99 31.92 1.76
CA ARG A 528 10.65 30.61 1.75
C ARG A 528 12.12 30.72 1.32
N LEU A 529 12.42 31.60 0.37
CA LEU A 529 13.80 31.90 -0.02
C LEU A 529 14.60 32.46 1.15
N ILE A 530 14.06 33.46 1.85
CA ILE A 530 14.70 34.07 3.04
C ILE A 530 14.95 33.02 4.13
N LYS A 531 13.96 32.17 4.42
CA LYS A 531 14.12 31.09 5.42
C LYS A 531 15.17 30.06 5.00
N THR A 532 15.32 29.79 3.71
CA THR A 532 16.27 28.81 3.19
C THR A 532 17.70 29.37 3.22
N SER A 533 17.90 30.64 2.85
CA SER A 533 19.20 31.31 2.95
C SER A 533 19.67 31.43 4.40
N GLN A 534 18.80 31.84 5.32
CA GLN A 534 19.10 31.91 6.76
C GLN A 534 19.49 30.54 7.36
N LYS A 535 18.92 29.44 6.85
CA LYS A 535 19.31 28.08 7.28
C LYS A 535 20.67 27.67 6.76
N ARG A 536 21.04 28.04 5.52
CA ARG A 536 22.36 27.74 4.95
C ARG A 536 23.48 28.47 5.71
N VAL A 537 23.26 29.73 6.07
CA VAL A 537 24.20 30.56 6.86
C VAL A 537 24.41 30.05 8.30
N LYS A 538 23.51 29.21 8.83
CA LYS A 538 23.67 28.61 10.17
C LYS A 538 24.41 27.26 10.17
N ILE A 539 24.68 26.69 8.99
CA ILE A 539 25.32 25.39 8.82
C ILE A 539 26.77 25.56 8.32
N GLU A 540 27.08 26.71 7.74
CA GLU A 540 28.44 27.25 7.56
C GLU A 540 28.90 27.94 8.85
#